data_AF-A0A7W1EJY9-F1
#
_entry.id   AF-A0A7W1EJY9-F1
#
_cell.length_a   1.000
_cell.length_b   1.000
_cell.length_c   1.000
_cell.angle_alpha   90.00
_cell.angle_beta   90.00
_cell.angle_gamma   90.00
#
_symmetry.space_group_name_H-M   'P 1'
#
loop_
_entity.id
_entity.type
_entity.pdbx_description
1 polymer ?
#
loop_
_entity_poly.entity_id
_entity_poly.type
_entity_poly.pdbx_seq_one_letter_code
_entity_poly.pdbx_strand_id
1 'polypeptide(L)' 'MKFGLHTVTFWFGVIMVTVVTALAIAIACTNIMSDRLYGAKRIGFIFLLLAYAAYRGYRIYQVRKQTKNEEE' A
#
# COMPACT_ATOMS: atom_id res chain seq x y z
N MET A 1 7.59 -4.86 -26.51
CA MET A 1 8.03 -4.37 -25.17
C MET A 1 6.88 -3.99 -24.23
N LYS A 2 5.65 -4.54 -24.37
CA LYS A 2 4.51 -4.20 -23.48
C LYS A 2 4.47 -5.03 -22.18
N PHE A 3 5.01 -6.25 -22.18
CA PHE A 3 5.03 -7.13 -21.01
C PHE A 3 5.87 -6.59 -19.85
N GLY A 4 7.04 -6.02 -20.13
CA GLY A 4 7.96 -5.52 -19.09
C GLY A 4 7.36 -4.39 -18.25
N LEU A 5 6.63 -3.45 -18.86
CA LEU A 5 6.01 -2.34 -18.15
C LEU A 5 4.90 -2.81 -17.19
N HIS A 6 4.12 -3.83 -17.58
CA HIS A 6 3.10 -4.43 -16.72
C HIS A 6 3.72 -5.13 -15.51
N THR A 7 4.78 -5.91 -15.73
CA THR A 7 5.50 -6.60 -14.65
C THR A 7 6.16 -5.61 -13.69
N VAL A 8 6.83 -4.58 -14.18
CA VAL A 8 7.47 -3.55 -13.35
C VAL A 8 6.44 -2.79 -12.52
N THR A 9 5.33 -2.38 -13.13
CA THR A 9 4.25 -1.66 -12.43
C THR A 9 3.61 -2.51 -11.33
N PHE A 10 3.46 -3.82 -11.57
CA PHE A 10 2.97 -4.76 -10.57
C PHE A 10 3.93 -4.86 -9.37
N TRP A 11 5.23 -5.09 -9.62
CA TRP A 11 6.23 -5.15 -8.55
C TRP A 11 6.34 -3.84 -7.76
N PHE A 12 6.29 -2.70 -8.44
CA PHE A 12 6.21 -1.40 -7.77
C PHE A 12 4.98 -1.26 -6.89
N GLY A 13 3.83 -1.75 -7.34
CA GLY A 13 2.60 -1.79 -6.54
C GLY A 13 2.77 -2.64 -5.28
N VAL A 14 3.36 -3.83 -5.39
CA VAL A 14 3.63 -4.72 -4.26
C VAL A 14 4.61 -4.08 -3.27
N ILE A 15 5.73 -3.53 -3.76
CA ILE A 15 6.72 -2.83 -2.93
C ILE A 15 6.07 -1.65 -2.21
N MET A 16 5.23 -0.87 -2.89
CA MET A 16 4.51 0.25 -2.27
C MET A 16 3.62 -0.20 -1.11
N VAL A 17 2.88 -1.31 -1.25
CA VAL A 17 2.06 -1.87 -0.17
C VAL A 17 2.93 -2.33 1.00
N THR A 18 4.06 -2.99 0.73
CA THR A 18 5.01 -3.42 1.77
C THR A 18 5.59 -2.23 2.53
N VAL A 19 6.02 -1.17 1.81
CA VAL A 19 6.59 0.05 2.42
C VAL A 19 5.55 0.77 3.27
N VAL A 20 4.32 0.94 2.76
CA VAL A 20 3.23 1.60 3.51
C VAL A 20 2.88 0.80 4.78
N THR A 21 2.84 -0.53 4.70
CA THR A 21 2.59 -1.39 5.85
C THR A 21 3.71 -1.29 6.88
N ALA A 22 4.97 -1.34 6.44
CA ALA A 22 6.13 -1.18 7.30
C ALA A 22 6.15 0.21 7.96
N LEU A 23 5.79 1.26 7.22
CA LEU A 23 5.69 2.61 7.74
C LEU A 23 4.57 2.72 8.79
N ALA A 24 3.41 2.10 8.56
CA ALA A 24 2.32 2.05 9.53
C ALA A 24 2.75 1.38 10.84
N ILE A 25 3.47 0.25 10.75
CA ILE A 25 4.02 -0.47 11.92
C ILE A 25 5.10 0.37 12.62
N ALA A 26 6.02 0.97 11.86
CA ALA A 26 7.06 1.83 12.42
C ALA A 26 6.45 3.04 13.16
N ILE A 27 5.42 3.67 12.60
CA ILE A 27 4.68 4.75 13.25
C ILE A 27 3.87 4.25 14.44
N ALA A 28 3.37 3.00 14.44
CA ALA A 28 2.64 2.42 15.57
C ALA A 28 3.55 2.07 16.75
N CYS A 29 4.73 1.50 16.48
CA CYS A 29 5.68 1.06 17.51
C CYS A 29 6.64 2.17 17.97
N THR A 30 6.88 3.20 17.15
CA THR A 30 7.89 4.22 17.45
C THR A 30 7.27 5.60 17.63
N ASN A 31 7.80 6.39 18.56
CA ASN A 31 7.35 7.76 18.84
C ASN A 31 7.93 8.79 17.84
N ILE A 32 8.21 8.37 16.59
CA ILE A 32 8.94 9.11 15.53
C ILE A 32 8.26 10.43 15.13
N MET A 33 7.04 10.69 15.59
CA MET A 33 6.30 11.90 15.24
C MET A 33 5.47 12.42 16.40
N SER A 34 5.94 12.25 17.64
CA SER A 34 5.18 12.63 18.83
C SER A 34 4.79 14.11 18.76
N ASP A 35 5.72 15.02 18.43
CA ASP A 35 5.47 16.47 18.35
C ASP A 35 4.34 16.90 17.38
N ARG A 36 4.06 16.12 16.32
CA ARG A 36 2.99 16.46 15.35
C ARG A 36 1.78 15.53 15.39
N LEU A 37 1.98 14.27 15.76
CA LEU A 37 0.99 13.19 15.78
C LEU A 37 0.97 12.55 17.19
N TYR A 38 0.39 13.26 18.16
CA TYR A 38 0.14 12.72 19.50
C TYR A 38 -1.29 12.16 19.63
N GLY A 39 -1.43 11.06 20.37
CA GLY A 39 -2.73 10.51 20.81
C GLY A 39 -3.62 9.99 19.68
N ALA A 40 -4.91 10.36 19.69
CA ALA A 40 -5.94 9.86 18.76
C ALA A 40 -5.63 10.15 17.28
N LYS A 41 -4.91 11.24 16.98
CA LYS A 41 -4.51 11.60 15.62
C LYS A 41 -3.53 10.58 15.02
N ARG A 42 -2.66 9.98 15.85
CA ARG A 42 -1.72 8.93 15.44
C ARG A 42 -2.44 7.65 15.04
N ILE A 43 -3.42 7.24 15.86
CA ILE A 43 -4.25 6.06 15.59
C ILE A 43 -5.05 6.25 14.30
N GLY A 44 -5.67 7.42 14.10
CA GLY A 44 -6.38 7.74 12.86
C GLY A 44 -5.47 7.67 11.63
N PHE A 45 -4.25 8.20 11.72
CA PHE A 45 -3.28 8.16 10.63
C PHE A 45 -2.81 6.74 10.29
N ILE A 46 -2.56 5.90 11.30
CA ILE A 46 -2.21 4.48 11.12
C ILE A 46 -3.36 3.72 10.45
N PHE A 47 -4.60 3.95 10.89
CA PHE A 47 -5.78 3.35 10.27
C PHE A 47 -5.94 3.77 8.80
N LEU A 48 -5.67 5.04 8.49
CA LEU A 48 -5.74 5.57 7.13
C LEU A 48 -4.64 4.96 6.24
N LEU A 49 -3.41 4.79 6.75
CA LEU A 49 -2.33 4.08 6.06
C LEU A 49 -2.69 2.62 5.78
N LEU A 50 -3.26 1.92 6.76
CA LEU A 50 -3.70 0.52 6.59
C LEU A 50 -4.85 0.41 5.58
N ALA A 51 -5.86 1.29 5.67
CA ALA A 51 -6.96 1.33 4.71
C ALA A 51 -6.46 1.61 3.29
N TYR A 52 -5.50 2.52 3.14
CA TYR A 52 -4.86 2.79 1.85
C TYR A 52 -4.07 1.59 1.32
N ALA A 53 -3.31 0.90 2.17
CA ALA A 53 -2.59 -0.31 1.80
C ALA A 53 -3.55 -1.42 1.32
N ALA A 54 -4.65 -1.63 2.04
CA ALA A 54 -5.69 -2.59 1.65
C ALA A 54 -6.35 -2.23 0.32
N TYR A 55 -6.75 -0.97 0.14
CA TYR A 55 -7.32 -0.47 -1.12
C TYR A 55 -6.34 -0.65 -2.30
N ARG A 56 -5.06 -0.31 -2.09
CA ARG A 56 -4.02 -0.45 -3.12
C ARG A 56 -3.80 -1.92 -3.49
N GLY A 57 -3.76 -2.81 -2.49
CA GLY A 57 -3.68 -4.25 -2.70
C GLY A 57 -4.87 -4.80 -3.50
N TYR A 58 -6.08 -4.37 -3.14
CA TYR A 58 -7.30 -4.73 -3.88
C TYR A 58 -7.26 -4.24 -5.34
N ARG A 59 -6.81 -3.00 -5.59
CA ARG A 59 -6.70 -2.46 -6.95
C ARG A 59 -5.71 -3.25 -7.79
N ILE A 60 -4.57 -3.66 -7.22
CA ILE A 60 -3.58 -4.51 -7.91
C ILE A 60 -4.20 -5.87 -8.26
N TYR A 61 -4.98 -6.46 -7.36
CA TYR A 61 -5.70 -7.71 -7.62
C TYR A 61 -6.73 -7.57 -8.75
N GLN A 62 -7.50 -6.47 -8.75
CA GLN A 62 -8.48 -6.18 -9.80
C GLN A 62 -7.83 -6.02 -11.18
N VAL A 63 -6.70 -5.30 -11.26
CA VAL A 63 -5.93 -5.16 -12.51
C VAL A 63 -5.45 -6.52 -13.00
N ARG A 64 -4.92 -7.38 -12.11
CA ARG A 64 -4.54 -8.75 -12.47
C ARG A 64 -5.71 -9.56 -13.02
N LYS A 65 -6.88 -9.43 -12.40
CA LYS A 65 -8.10 -10.15 -12.83
C LYS A 65 -8.57 -9.66 -14.20
N GLN A 66 -8.50 -8.35 -14.46
CA GLN A 66 -8.84 -7.79 -15.78
C GLN A 66 -7.86 -8.24 -16.85
N THR A 67 -6.55 -8.19 -16.61
CA THR A 67 -5.54 -8.65 -17.58
C THR A 67 -5.71 -10.14 -17.92
N LYS A 68 -6.09 -10.98 -16.95
CA LYS A 68 -6.33 -12.41 -17.21
C LYS A 68 -7.54 -12.67 -18.12
N ASN A 69 -8.61 -11.88 -17.99
CA ASN A 69 -9.82 -12.02 -18.79
C ASN A 69 -9.68 -11.46 -20.22
N GLU A 70 -8.70 -10.58 -20.46
CA GLU A 70 -8.39 -10.07 -21.82
C GLU A 70 -7.46 -11.01 -22.61
N GLU A 71 -6.84 -11.99 -21.94
CA GLU A 71 -5.95 -12.99 -22.55
C GLU A 71 -6.66 -14.32 -22.88
N GLU A 72 -7.91 -14.53 -22.44
CA GLU A 72 -8.81 -15.63 -22.84
C GLU A 72 -9.72 -15.21 -24.02
#